data_AF-A0A949MPM0-F1
#
_entry.id   AF-A0A949MPM0-F1
#
_cell.length_a   1.000
_cell.length_b   1.000
_cell.length_c   1.000
_cell.angle_alpha   90.00
_cell.angle_beta   90.00
_cell.angle_gamma   90.00
#
_symmetry.space_group_name_H-M   'P 1'
#
loop_
_entity.id
_entity.type
_entity.pdbx_description
1 polymer ?
#
loop_
_entity_poly.entity_id
_entity_poly.type
_entity_poly.pdbx_seq_one_letter_code
_entity_poly.pdbx_strand_id
1 'polypeptide(L)'
;MRLSPLLSSALVVLFGCAHFVFAHPLAAADSAQAAAQVTVVPRYGFKEGQPPSLGVDSDSSSASGNTGLADDPSDAGRRVRFSGNLVWSEDKIGKVHDLVLRLKNSAPGLLKLANARAPIKFYLYEKLDIVTAGGAAAVPNPSDDQGLAFGKGDCLLLSRKFFASKADLQFHALVHEFTHLADQDGLVSTNPAWVRLARPYIDPTAKEYSSNFGSERWPKYYGNALSESLAAYVADYECAKFYPCKKSFDDTVAPLLFNPGQSDIEWALLVFAAREKLAAGAFDDARIKFDRATQLLADQPVTYYYLALISAKSANLQNTLTDVQEFTEKFTDLNCGTESFEIAALKNVVNLLIGAKRYEDALILLEPLVVKFPKEPWFSDRRTFCNLQLK
;
A
#
# COMPACT_ATOMS: atom_id res chain seq x y z
N MET A 1 -37.05 -8.80 77.97
CA MET A 1 -36.14 -8.32 79.03
C MET A 1 -34.83 -7.91 78.36
N ARG A 2 -34.44 -6.63 78.53
CA ARG A 2 -33.12 -5.99 78.27
C ARG A 2 -32.60 -6.07 76.82
N LEU A 3 -32.90 -5.06 76.00
CA LEU A 3 -32.15 -3.80 75.82
C LEU A 3 -30.95 -3.97 74.86
N SER A 4 -31.18 -3.53 73.62
CA SER A 4 -30.22 -2.89 72.70
C SER A 4 -29.62 -1.61 73.34
N PRO A 5 -28.95 -0.67 72.64
CA PRO A 5 -28.35 -0.64 71.29
C PRO A 5 -26.98 0.13 71.28
N LEU A 6 -26.60 0.67 70.11
CA LEU A 6 -25.82 1.91 69.88
C LEU A 6 -24.31 1.69 69.72
N LEU A 7 -23.57 2.38 68.87
CA LEU A 7 -23.70 3.50 67.91
C LEU A 7 -22.24 3.58 67.35
N SER A 8 -21.85 4.17 66.23
CA SER A 8 -22.30 5.34 65.48
C SER A 8 -21.27 5.48 64.33
N SER A 9 -21.69 5.75 63.10
CA SER A 9 -21.61 7.08 62.44
C SER A 9 -20.21 7.43 61.93
N ALA A 10 -19.98 8.16 60.84
CA ALA A 10 -20.74 8.68 59.70
C ALA A 10 -19.64 9.22 58.75
N LEU A 11 -19.69 8.98 57.44
CA LEU A 11 -20.15 9.93 56.40
C LEU A 11 -19.56 11.36 56.45
N VAL A 12 -19.09 11.81 55.27
CA VAL A 12 -19.01 13.18 54.68
C VAL A 12 -17.67 13.25 53.90
N VAL A 13 -17.54 13.28 52.56
CA VAL A 13 -18.20 13.99 51.43
C VAL A 13 -17.83 15.49 51.33
N LEU A 14 -16.93 15.76 50.37
CA LEU A 14 -16.85 16.92 49.43
C LEU A 14 -15.96 18.16 49.66
N PHE A 15 -15.35 18.54 48.52
CA PHE A 15 -14.92 19.84 47.98
C PHE A 15 -13.78 20.65 48.62
N GLY A 16 -12.88 21.17 47.76
CA GLY A 16 -12.21 22.44 48.04
C GLY A 16 -10.86 22.68 47.34
N CYS A 17 -10.85 23.60 46.39
CA CYS A 17 -9.70 24.11 45.63
C CYS A 17 -8.62 24.86 46.45
N ALA A 18 -7.44 24.99 45.83
CA ALA A 18 -6.62 26.21 45.67
C ALA A 18 -5.22 26.31 46.34
N HIS A 19 -4.20 26.30 45.46
CA HIS A 19 -3.07 27.23 45.30
C HIS A 19 -2.29 27.79 46.52
N PHE A 20 -0.96 27.60 46.51
CA PHE A 20 0.10 28.64 46.31
C PHE A 20 1.49 27.95 46.39
N VAL A 21 2.21 27.80 45.26
CA VAL A 21 3.32 28.64 44.73
C VAL A 21 4.56 28.70 45.65
N PHE A 22 5.67 28.09 45.20
CA PHE A 22 6.98 28.74 45.21
C PHE A 22 7.79 28.37 43.97
N ALA A 23 8.36 29.43 43.38
CA ALA A 23 9.10 29.56 42.14
C ALA A 23 10.33 28.64 41.98
N HIS A 24 10.52 28.17 40.74
CA HIS A 24 11.86 28.00 40.15
C HIS A 24 11.84 28.56 38.71
N PRO A 25 12.98 29.05 38.18
CA PRO A 25 13.02 30.16 37.24
C PRO A 25 12.90 29.69 35.80
N LEU A 26 12.17 30.51 35.04
CA LEU A 26 12.21 30.57 33.59
C LEU A 26 13.64 30.77 33.09
N ALA A 27 14.16 29.77 32.40
CA ALA A 27 14.93 29.99 31.19
C ALA A 27 14.08 29.44 30.03
N ALA A 28 13.24 30.32 29.49
CA ALA A 28 12.62 30.12 28.18
C ALA A 28 13.76 30.09 27.14
N ALA A 29 14.13 28.88 26.73
CA ALA A 29 14.80 28.67 25.47
C ALA A 29 13.71 28.22 24.49
N ASP A 30 13.46 29.07 23.50
CA ASP A 30 12.52 28.91 22.41
C ASP A 30 12.50 27.47 21.85
N SER A 31 11.41 26.76 22.10
CA SER A 31 10.99 25.63 21.26
C SER A 31 9.66 25.98 20.61
N ALA A 32 9.63 27.14 19.95
CA ALA A 32 8.85 27.24 18.73
C ALA A 32 9.49 26.27 17.71
N GLN A 33 9.15 24.98 17.81
CA GLN A 33 9.17 24.11 16.66
C GLN A 33 8.12 24.69 15.70
N ALA A 34 8.57 25.64 14.89
CA ALA A 34 7.97 25.86 13.60
C ALA A 34 7.96 24.50 12.92
N ALA A 35 6.81 23.82 12.96
CA ALA A 35 6.49 22.79 12.00
C ALA A 35 6.60 23.49 10.65
N ALA A 36 7.80 23.47 10.07
CA ALA A 36 8.01 23.89 8.71
C ALA A 36 7.08 23.00 7.91
N GLN A 37 5.94 23.56 7.51
CA GLN A 37 5.07 22.90 6.55
C GLN A 37 6.00 22.59 5.38
N VAL A 38 6.30 21.30 5.20
CA VAL A 38 7.04 20.83 4.04
C VAL A 38 6.10 21.10 2.87
N THR A 39 6.21 22.28 2.28
CA THR A 39 5.52 22.63 1.05
C THR A 39 6.20 21.83 -0.04
N VAL A 40 5.73 20.59 -0.22
CA VAL A 40 6.09 19.75 -1.37
C VAL A 40 5.53 20.46 -2.59
N VAL A 41 6.37 21.25 -3.27
CA VAL A 41 6.04 21.79 -4.60
C VAL A 41 6.23 20.64 -5.58
N PRO A 42 5.16 20.15 -6.25
CA PRO A 42 5.30 19.08 -7.21
C PRO A 42 6.28 19.50 -8.32
N ARG A 43 7.27 18.66 -8.60
CA ARG A 43 8.25 18.88 -9.66
C ARG A 43 8.13 17.73 -10.63
N TYR A 44 8.05 18.05 -11.92
CA TYR A 44 7.97 17.05 -12.97
C TYR A 44 9.10 17.26 -13.96
N GLY A 45 9.64 16.16 -14.49
CA GLY A 45 10.67 16.18 -15.52
C GLY A 45 10.21 15.38 -16.73
N PHE A 46 10.47 15.90 -17.93
CA PHE A 46 10.35 15.13 -19.17
C PHE A 46 11.70 14.53 -19.48
N LYS A 47 11.74 13.22 -19.72
CA LYS A 47 12.96 12.48 -20.02
C LYS A 47 12.82 11.72 -21.32
N GLU A 48 13.92 11.68 -22.07
CA GLU A 48 14.11 10.82 -23.23
C GLU A 48 15.01 9.64 -22.82
N GLY A 49 14.88 8.52 -23.52
CA GLY A 49 15.68 7.33 -23.26
C GLY A 49 15.01 6.34 -22.30
N GLN A 50 15.79 5.36 -21.82
CA GLN A 50 15.29 4.32 -20.93
C GLN A 50 14.98 4.87 -19.53
N PRO A 51 13.94 4.36 -18.85
CA PRO A 51 13.71 4.68 -17.46
C PRO A 51 14.80 4.00 -16.58
N PRO A 52 15.06 4.49 -15.36
CA PRO A 52 15.88 3.76 -14.38
C PRO A 52 15.38 2.32 -14.27
N SER A 53 16.29 1.35 -14.19
CA SER A 53 15.99 -0.09 -14.34
C SER A 53 14.71 -0.52 -13.58
N LEU A 54 13.56 -0.57 -14.27
CA LEU A 54 12.29 -0.95 -13.65
C LEU A 54 12.17 -2.48 -13.43
N GLY A 55 13.30 -3.19 -13.34
CA GLY A 55 13.37 -4.65 -13.39
C GLY A 55 12.92 -5.22 -14.74
N VAL A 56 13.19 -4.50 -15.84
CA VAL A 56 12.71 -4.80 -17.19
C VAL A 56 13.79 -5.56 -17.95
N ASP A 57 13.50 -6.81 -18.31
CA ASP A 57 14.28 -7.52 -19.31
C ASP A 57 14.05 -6.85 -20.67
N SER A 58 15.05 -6.12 -21.17
CA SER A 58 15.10 -5.74 -22.58
C SER A 58 15.45 -6.97 -23.42
N ASP A 59 14.45 -7.77 -23.80
CA ASP A 59 14.55 -8.89 -24.76
C ASP A 59 15.86 -9.71 -24.75
N SER A 60 16.43 -9.99 -23.57
CA SER A 60 17.55 -10.93 -23.42
C SER A 60 17.05 -12.20 -22.76
N SER A 61 16.95 -13.24 -23.57
CA SER A 61 16.55 -14.59 -23.18
C SER A 61 17.59 -15.21 -22.23
N SER A 62 17.42 -15.04 -20.92
CA SER A 62 18.06 -15.92 -19.94
C SER A 62 17.17 -16.11 -18.72
N ALA A 63 16.41 -17.20 -18.74
CA ALA A 63 15.73 -17.73 -17.57
C ALA A 63 16.78 -18.35 -16.63
N SER A 64 17.33 -17.54 -15.72
CA SER A 64 18.00 -18.04 -14.52
C SER A 64 17.29 -17.46 -13.30
N GLY A 65 16.85 -18.34 -12.41
CA GLY A 65 16.02 -18.02 -11.25
C GLY A 65 16.55 -16.87 -10.44
N ASN A 66 15.88 -15.72 -10.55
CA ASN A 66 16.06 -14.62 -9.62
C ASN A 66 14.92 -14.74 -8.59
N THR A 67 15.24 -15.21 -7.39
CA THR A 67 14.36 -15.20 -6.22
C THR A 67 14.22 -13.78 -5.65
N GLY A 68 14.21 -12.76 -6.53
CA GLY A 68 14.00 -11.38 -6.14
C GLY A 68 12.67 -11.28 -5.43
N LEU A 69 12.72 -10.92 -4.15
CA LEU A 69 11.56 -10.55 -3.35
C LEU A 69 10.75 -9.57 -4.19
N ALA A 70 9.51 -9.92 -4.53
CA ALA A 70 8.63 -8.94 -5.16
C ALA A 70 8.46 -7.81 -4.13
N ASP A 71 8.86 -6.59 -4.50
CA ASP A 71 8.73 -5.38 -3.67
C ASP A 71 7.27 -5.15 -3.22
N ASP A 72 6.33 -5.78 -3.93
CA ASP A 72 4.92 -5.94 -3.57
C ASP A 72 4.47 -7.36 -3.96
N PRO A 73 3.98 -8.20 -3.03
CA PRO A 73 3.42 -9.51 -3.35
C PRO A 73 2.25 -9.45 -4.36
N SER A 74 1.58 -8.31 -4.48
CA SER A 74 0.50 -8.08 -5.44
C SER A 74 0.98 -7.69 -6.85
N ASP A 75 2.21 -7.20 -6.98
CA ASP A 75 2.84 -6.83 -8.27
C ASP A 75 3.80 -7.90 -8.81
N ALA A 76 3.83 -9.08 -8.16
CA ALA A 76 4.61 -10.24 -8.56
C ALA A 76 4.11 -10.83 -9.89
N GLY A 77 4.39 -10.13 -11.00
CA GLY A 77 4.16 -10.66 -12.33
C GLY A 77 3.95 -9.66 -13.45
N ARG A 78 3.77 -8.36 -13.21
CA ARG A 78 3.61 -7.41 -14.33
C ARG A 78 4.97 -7.01 -14.88
N ARG A 79 5.23 -7.40 -16.13
CA ARG A 79 6.37 -6.94 -16.92
C ARG A 79 5.86 -5.99 -17.98
N VAL A 80 6.38 -4.77 -18.02
CA VAL A 80 6.05 -3.83 -19.10
C VAL A 80 7.13 -3.94 -20.17
N ARG A 81 6.72 -4.30 -21.39
CA ARG A 81 7.55 -4.16 -22.57
C ARG A 81 7.21 -2.83 -23.22
N PHE A 82 8.24 -2.10 -23.62
CA PHE A 82 8.09 -0.84 -24.33
C PHE A 82 9.04 -0.82 -25.52
N SER A 83 8.62 -0.15 -26.59
CA SER A 83 9.40 -0.04 -27.81
C SER A 83 9.33 1.36 -28.37
N GLY A 84 10.41 1.80 -29.00
CA GLY A 84 10.52 3.09 -29.68
C GLY A 84 10.53 4.26 -28.70
N ASN A 85 11.70 4.88 -28.49
CA ASN A 85 11.77 6.15 -27.77
C ASN A 85 11.25 7.24 -28.68
N LEU A 86 10.31 8.05 -28.19
CA LEU A 86 9.81 9.21 -28.91
C LEU A 86 10.37 10.48 -28.29
N VAL A 87 10.57 11.47 -29.14
CA VAL A 87 10.95 12.83 -28.75
C VAL A 87 9.69 13.56 -28.26
N TRP A 88 9.85 14.30 -27.16
CA TRP A 88 8.79 15.17 -26.66
C TRP A 88 8.60 16.37 -27.59
N SER A 89 7.37 16.59 -28.05
CA SER A 89 6.99 17.85 -28.70
C SER A 89 6.37 18.81 -27.69
N GLU A 90 6.44 20.12 -27.97
CA GLU A 90 5.84 21.15 -27.11
C GLU A 90 4.33 20.93 -26.88
N ASP A 91 3.60 20.50 -27.92
CA ASP A 91 2.18 20.14 -27.82
C ASP A 91 1.92 19.01 -26.81
N LYS A 92 2.76 17.96 -26.82
CA LYS A 92 2.61 16.83 -25.89
C LYS A 92 2.94 17.24 -24.46
N ILE A 93 3.98 18.06 -24.28
CA ILE A 93 4.36 18.63 -22.98
C ILE A 93 3.20 19.47 -22.43
N GLY A 94 2.65 20.37 -23.25
CA GLY A 94 1.50 21.21 -22.90
C GLY A 94 0.30 20.38 -22.47
N LYS A 95 -0.04 19.33 -23.22
CA LYS A 95 -1.14 18.40 -22.86
C LYS A 95 -0.93 17.73 -21.52
N VAL A 96 0.25 17.18 -21.24
CA VAL A 96 0.55 16.56 -19.94
C VAL A 96 0.47 17.60 -18.83
N HIS A 97 1.00 18.80 -19.05
CA HIS A 97 0.92 19.89 -18.09
C HIS A 97 -0.52 20.27 -17.75
N ASP A 98 -1.41 20.39 -18.75
CA ASP A 98 -2.82 20.71 -18.54
C ASP A 98 -3.55 19.62 -17.75
N LEU A 99 -3.27 18.34 -18.03
CA LEU A 99 -3.82 17.22 -17.28
C LEU A 99 -3.34 17.19 -15.82
N VAL A 100 -2.04 17.46 -15.59
CA VAL A 100 -1.48 17.56 -14.23
C VAL A 100 -2.05 18.77 -13.50
N LEU A 101 -2.27 19.90 -14.17
CA LEU A 101 -2.90 21.08 -13.58
C LEU A 101 -4.36 20.80 -13.21
N ARG A 102 -5.11 20.08 -14.06
CA ARG A 102 -6.45 19.59 -13.74
C ARG A 102 -6.42 18.71 -12.49
N LEU A 103 -5.51 17.73 -12.44
CA LEU A 103 -5.35 16.83 -11.30
C LEU A 103 -4.99 17.60 -10.01
N LYS A 104 -4.13 18.62 -10.11
CA LYS A 104 -3.77 19.49 -8.98
C LYS A 104 -4.97 20.21 -8.39
N ASN A 105 -5.94 20.57 -9.22
CA ASN A 105 -7.12 21.30 -8.78
C ASN A 105 -8.21 20.36 -8.24
N SER A 106 -8.32 19.13 -8.75
CA SER A 106 -9.36 18.17 -8.31
C SER A 106 -8.91 17.26 -7.17
N ALA A 107 -7.67 16.76 -7.22
CA ALA A 107 -7.09 15.83 -6.25
C ALA A 107 -5.64 16.20 -5.88
N PRO A 108 -5.41 17.36 -5.22
CA PRO A 108 -4.07 17.84 -4.87
C PRO A 108 -3.28 16.85 -3.99
N GLY A 109 -3.96 16.10 -3.13
CA GLY A 109 -3.35 15.09 -2.27
C GLY A 109 -2.65 13.97 -3.05
N LEU A 110 -3.20 13.53 -4.19
CA LEU A 110 -2.60 12.47 -5.01
C LEU A 110 -1.24 12.92 -5.52
N LEU A 111 -1.16 14.15 -6.04
CA LEU A 111 0.11 14.72 -6.49
C LEU A 111 1.08 14.88 -5.33
N LYS A 112 0.61 15.31 -4.16
CA LYS A 112 1.44 15.51 -2.97
C LYS A 112 2.07 14.20 -2.52
N LEU A 113 1.29 13.11 -2.45
CA LEU A 113 1.77 11.77 -2.08
C LEU A 113 2.71 11.20 -3.14
N ALA A 114 2.32 11.24 -4.41
CA ALA A 114 3.16 10.73 -5.50
C ALA A 114 4.51 11.46 -5.59
N ASN A 115 4.54 12.78 -5.37
CA ASN A 115 5.78 13.57 -5.39
C ASN A 115 6.54 13.59 -4.05
N ALA A 116 5.98 13.01 -2.98
CA ALA A 116 6.60 13.11 -1.65
C ALA A 116 8.01 12.52 -1.64
N ARG A 117 8.21 11.41 -2.36
CA ARG A 117 9.47 10.67 -2.42
C ARG A 117 10.47 11.29 -3.40
N ALA A 118 10.01 11.61 -4.59
CA ALA A 118 10.83 12.16 -5.67
C ALA A 118 9.95 12.89 -6.71
N PRO A 119 10.53 13.83 -7.47
CA PRO A 119 9.89 14.42 -8.64
C PRO A 119 9.44 13.35 -9.65
N ILE A 120 8.17 13.38 -10.07
CA ILE A 120 7.67 12.40 -11.04
C ILE A 120 8.22 12.70 -12.45
N LYS A 121 8.80 11.69 -13.09
CA LYS A 121 9.41 11.78 -14.43
C LYS A 121 8.48 11.17 -15.48
N PHE A 122 8.18 11.92 -16.54
CA PHE A 122 7.42 11.44 -17.68
C PHE A 122 8.36 10.93 -18.78
N TYR A 123 8.07 9.74 -19.28
CA TYR A 123 8.73 9.13 -20.43
C TYR A 123 7.72 8.85 -21.52
N LEU A 124 8.14 8.94 -22.78
CA LEU A 124 7.28 8.77 -23.94
C LEU A 124 7.77 7.63 -24.83
N TYR A 125 6.89 6.69 -25.11
CA TYR A 125 7.16 5.51 -25.93
C TYR A 125 6.17 5.37 -27.09
N GLU A 126 6.60 4.71 -28.15
CA GLU A 126 5.70 4.37 -29.27
C GLU A 126 4.61 3.40 -28.79
N LYS A 127 4.99 2.39 -28.02
CA LYS A 127 4.09 1.35 -27.52
C LYS A 127 4.44 0.95 -26.08
N LEU A 128 3.40 0.69 -25.29
CA LEU A 128 3.46 0.06 -23.97
C LEU A 128 2.65 -1.25 -24.03
N ASP A 129 3.29 -2.36 -23.74
CA ASP A 129 2.68 -3.69 -23.66
C ASP A 129 2.83 -4.21 -22.23
N ILE A 130 1.72 -4.38 -21.52
CA ILE A 130 1.72 -4.95 -20.17
C ILE A 130 1.58 -6.47 -20.29
N VAL A 131 2.61 -7.19 -19.88
CA VAL A 131 2.67 -8.66 -19.89
C VAL A 131 2.51 -9.16 -18.47
N THR A 132 1.46 -9.95 -18.21
CA THR A 132 1.30 -10.65 -16.93
C THR A 132 2.11 -11.94 -16.92
N ALA A 133 2.82 -12.21 -15.83
CA ALA A 133 3.60 -13.42 -15.64
C ALA A 133 2.65 -14.62 -15.56
N GLY A 134 2.75 -15.49 -16.55
CA GLY A 134 1.88 -16.66 -16.67
C GLY A 134 1.90 -17.32 -18.04
N GLY A 135 2.38 -16.65 -19.10
CA GLY A 135 2.54 -17.23 -20.43
C GLY A 135 1.24 -17.65 -21.13
N ALA A 136 0.10 -17.66 -20.42
CA ALA A 136 -1.22 -17.72 -21.01
C ALA A 136 -1.43 -16.46 -21.84
N ALA A 137 -1.94 -16.64 -23.06
CA ALA A 137 -2.20 -15.61 -24.04
C ALA A 137 -2.66 -14.31 -23.40
N ALA A 138 -2.09 -13.18 -23.86
CA ALA A 138 -2.52 -11.83 -23.54
C ALA A 138 -4.04 -11.83 -23.33
N VAL A 139 -4.50 -11.43 -22.14
CA VAL A 139 -5.93 -11.31 -21.85
C VAL A 139 -6.55 -10.59 -23.06
N PRO A 140 -7.47 -11.21 -23.83
CA PRO A 140 -7.75 -10.77 -25.20
C PRO A 140 -8.41 -9.39 -25.35
N ASN A 141 -8.59 -8.66 -24.26
CA ASN A 141 -8.86 -7.23 -24.28
C ASN A 141 -8.47 -6.69 -22.89
N PRO A 142 -7.23 -6.19 -22.72
CA PRO A 142 -7.03 -5.20 -21.69
C PRO A 142 -7.96 -4.02 -22.05
N SER A 143 -8.62 -3.39 -21.07
CA SER A 143 -9.44 -2.20 -21.36
C SER A 143 -8.66 -1.23 -22.26
N ASP A 144 -9.32 -0.45 -23.13
CA ASP A 144 -8.64 0.48 -24.06
C ASP A 144 -7.63 1.43 -23.36
N ASP A 145 -7.74 1.56 -22.03
CA ASP A 145 -6.89 2.35 -21.15
C ASP A 145 -5.55 1.67 -20.76
N GLN A 146 -5.52 0.33 -20.72
CA GLN A 146 -4.32 -0.43 -20.39
C GLN A 146 -3.32 -0.35 -21.56
N GLY A 147 -2.18 0.29 -21.30
CA GLY A 147 -1.17 0.63 -22.31
C GLY A 147 -1.25 2.08 -22.82
N LEU A 148 -2.13 2.92 -22.25
CA LEU A 148 -2.01 4.38 -22.41
C LEU A 148 -0.90 4.94 -21.51
N ALA A 149 -0.93 4.56 -20.24
CA ALA A 149 0.05 4.98 -19.24
C ALA A 149 0.47 3.79 -18.35
N PHE A 150 1.59 3.94 -17.65
CA PHE A 150 2.05 3.02 -16.61
C PHE A 150 2.93 3.75 -15.59
N GLY A 151 2.59 3.66 -14.31
CA GLY A 151 3.35 4.24 -13.20
C GLY A 151 4.19 3.19 -12.47
N LYS A 152 5.46 3.50 -12.23
CA LYS A 152 6.32 2.70 -11.35
C LYS A 152 7.47 3.53 -10.77
N GLY A 153 7.69 3.40 -9.46
CA GLY A 153 8.72 4.18 -8.76
C GLY A 153 8.39 5.68 -8.80
N ASP A 154 9.28 6.48 -9.37
CA ASP A 154 9.09 7.92 -9.58
C ASP A 154 8.79 8.26 -11.04
N CYS A 155 8.32 7.29 -11.84
CA CYS A 155 8.20 7.41 -13.28
C CYS A 155 6.76 7.14 -13.77
N LEU A 156 6.32 7.92 -14.77
CA LEU A 156 5.14 7.66 -15.59
C LEU A 156 5.58 7.45 -17.03
N LEU A 157 5.27 6.27 -17.57
CA LEU A 157 5.49 5.93 -18.97
C LEU A 157 4.18 6.22 -19.72
N LEU A 158 4.24 7.01 -20.79
CA LEU A 158 3.10 7.30 -21.66
C LEU A 158 3.34 6.73 -23.05
N SER A 159 2.32 6.15 -23.67
CA SER A 159 2.40 5.64 -25.04
C SER A 159 1.96 6.67 -26.07
N ARG A 160 2.25 6.44 -27.35
CA ARG A 160 1.66 7.22 -28.44
C ARG A 160 0.12 7.18 -28.42
N LYS A 161 -0.46 6.04 -28.04
CA LYS A 161 -1.93 5.87 -27.94
C LYS A 161 -2.54 6.81 -26.91
N PHE A 162 -1.84 7.11 -25.81
CA PHE A 162 -2.28 8.12 -24.84
C PHE A 162 -2.64 9.44 -25.54
N PHE A 163 -1.74 9.98 -26.36
CA PHE A 163 -1.97 11.25 -27.04
C PHE A 163 -3.00 11.19 -28.19
N ALA A 164 -3.34 9.99 -28.65
CA ALA A 164 -4.38 9.76 -29.65
C ALA A 164 -5.77 9.50 -29.04
N SER A 165 -5.85 9.26 -27.72
CA SER A 165 -7.11 8.98 -27.03
C SER A 165 -7.89 10.25 -26.70
N LYS A 166 -9.15 10.09 -26.27
CA LYS A 166 -10.02 11.21 -25.85
C LYS A 166 -9.47 11.83 -24.56
N ALA A 167 -9.61 13.15 -24.41
CA ALA A 167 -9.11 13.89 -23.25
C ALA A 167 -9.51 13.30 -21.89
N ASP A 168 -10.74 12.79 -21.77
CA ASP A 168 -11.17 12.17 -20.52
C ASP A 168 -10.55 10.80 -20.26
N LEU A 169 -10.23 10.02 -21.30
CA LEU A 169 -9.48 8.77 -21.14
C LEU A 169 -8.02 9.04 -20.79
N GLN A 170 -7.44 10.12 -21.34
CA GLN A 170 -6.11 10.59 -20.93
C GLN A 170 -6.09 10.97 -19.45
N PHE A 171 -7.10 11.73 -18.99
CA PHE A 171 -7.21 12.12 -17.60
C PHE A 171 -7.47 10.92 -16.69
N HIS A 172 -8.35 10.01 -17.08
CA HIS A 172 -8.62 8.76 -16.35
C HIS A 172 -7.36 7.93 -16.17
N ALA A 173 -6.64 7.63 -17.26
CA ALA A 173 -5.38 6.89 -17.21
C ALA A 173 -4.33 7.61 -16.34
N LEU A 174 -4.27 8.94 -16.39
CA LEU A 174 -3.35 9.71 -15.55
C LEU A 174 -3.71 9.59 -14.06
N VAL A 175 -4.99 9.74 -13.68
CA VAL A 175 -5.45 9.60 -12.29
C VAL A 175 -5.19 8.17 -11.78
N HIS A 176 -5.46 7.16 -12.61
CA HIS A 176 -5.22 5.75 -12.28
C HIS A 176 -3.75 5.53 -11.90
N GLU A 177 -2.82 5.94 -12.76
CA GLU A 177 -1.39 5.74 -12.50
C GLU A 177 -0.87 6.63 -11.36
N PHE A 178 -1.38 7.86 -11.18
CA PHE A 178 -1.04 8.68 -10.01
C PHE A 178 -1.52 8.06 -8.70
N THR A 179 -2.63 7.32 -8.71
CA THR A 179 -3.10 6.59 -7.53
C THR A 179 -2.12 5.49 -7.16
N HIS A 180 -1.61 4.74 -8.14
CA HIS A 180 -0.55 3.76 -7.90
C HIS A 180 0.72 4.38 -7.34
N LEU A 181 1.17 5.51 -7.88
CA LEU A 181 2.35 6.20 -7.37
C LEU A 181 2.13 6.73 -5.95
N ALA A 182 0.97 7.32 -5.67
CA ALA A 182 0.59 7.81 -4.36
C ALA A 182 0.50 6.68 -3.32
N ASP A 183 0.01 5.51 -3.73
CA ASP A 183 -0.27 4.37 -2.84
C ASP A 183 0.75 3.23 -2.94
N GLN A 184 1.92 3.44 -3.57
CA GLN A 184 2.95 2.41 -3.74
C GLN A 184 3.49 1.83 -2.40
N ASP A 185 3.25 2.50 -1.27
CA ASP A 185 3.60 2.02 0.08
C ASP A 185 2.43 1.35 0.82
N GLY A 186 1.26 1.25 0.18
CA GLY A 186 0.08 0.59 0.71
C GLY A 186 -0.69 1.38 1.77
N LEU A 187 -0.52 2.71 1.83
CA LEU A 187 -1.20 3.59 2.79
C LEU A 187 -2.73 3.41 2.75
N VAL A 188 -3.30 3.25 1.55
CA VAL A 188 -4.73 3.24 1.26
C VAL A 188 -5.19 1.86 0.79
N SER A 189 -4.46 1.20 -0.11
CA SER A 189 -4.85 -0.14 -0.59
C SER A 189 -4.87 -1.20 0.51
N THR A 190 -4.05 -1.05 1.55
CA THR A 190 -4.09 -1.92 2.74
C THR A 190 -4.88 -1.31 3.91
N ASN A 191 -5.43 -0.11 3.72
CA ASN A 191 -6.19 0.57 4.77
C ASN A 191 -7.50 -0.19 5.08
N PRO A 192 -7.84 -0.37 6.36
CA PRO A 192 -9.06 -1.04 6.79
C PRO A 192 -10.35 -0.54 6.13
N ALA A 193 -10.47 0.77 5.92
CA ALA A 193 -11.66 1.38 5.34
C ALA A 193 -11.82 1.03 3.86
N TRP A 194 -10.74 1.14 3.07
CA TRP A 194 -10.75 0.74 1.68
C TRP A 194 -11.04 -0.75 1.53
N VAL A 195 -10.35 -1.59 2.31
CA VAL A 195 -10.52 -3.04 2.28
C VAL A 195 -11.97 -3.44 2.54
N ARG A 196 -12.62 -2.87 3.57
CA ARG A 196 -14.05 -3.10 3.85
C ARG A 196 -14.97 -2.64 2.72
N LEU A 197 -14.64 -1.53 2.08
CA LEU A 197 -15.41 -0.94 0.99
C LEU A 197 -15.29 -1.75 -0.31
N ALA A 198 -14.08 -2.20 -0.65
CA ALA A 198 -13.78 -2.96 -1.86
C ALA A 198 -14.22 -4.42 -1.77
N ARG A 199 -14.21 -5.02 -0.57
CA ARG A 199 -14.48 -6.44 -0.34
C ARG A 199 -15.70 -7.00 -1.08
N PRO A 200 -16.91 -6.41 -0.98
CA PRO A 200 -18.11 -6.97 -1.62
C PRO A 200 -18.00 -7.08 -3.14
N TYR A 201 -17.04 -6.40 -3.75
CA TYR A 201 -16.86 -6.31 -5.19
C TYR A 201 -15.70 -7.13 -5.73
N ILE A 202 -14.68 -7.41 -4.90
CA ILE A 202 -13.48 -8.16 -5.30
C ILE A 202 -13.59 -9.66 -4.97
N ASP A 203 -14.48 -10.07 -4.07
CA ASP A 203 -14.63 -11.47 -3.66
C ASP A 203 -15.18 -12.33 -4.82
N PRO A 204 -14.41 -13.32 -5.32
CA PRO A 204 -14.86 -14.21 -6.40
C PRO A 204 -16.09 -15.04 -6.03
N THR A 205 -16.33 -15.31 -4.75
CA THR A 205 -17.51 -16.04 -4.27
C THR A 205 -18.76 -15.15 -4.26
N ALA A 206 -18.60 -13.83 -4.23
CA ALA A 206 -19.69 -12.87 -4.42
C ALA A 206 -20.15 -12.79 -5.89
N LYS A 207 -19.49 -13.47 -6.84
CA LYS A 207 -19.90 -13.53 -8.25
C LYS A 207 -21.28 -14.17 -8.45
N GLU A 208 -21.78 -14.97 -7.51
CA GLU A 208 -23.15 -15.52 -7.56
C GLU A 208 -24.24 -14.45 -7.32
N TYR A 209 -23.91 -13.30 -6.72
CA TYR A 209 -24.85 -12.18 -6.54
C TYR A 209 -25.01 -11.30 -7.80
N SER A 210 -24.33 -11.63 -8.89
CA SER A 210 -24.20 -10.76 -10.08
C SER A 210 -25.40 -10.74 -11.04
N SER A 211 -26.48 -11.48 -10.76
CA SER A 211 -27.69 -11.42 -11.59
C SER A 211 -28.58 -10.20 -11.28
N ASN A 212 -28.41 -9.57 -10.12
CA ASN A 212 -29.28 -8.46 -9.66
C ASN A 212 -28.60 -7.09 -9.61
N PHE A 213 -27.29 -7.01 -9.80
CA PHE A 213 -26.60 -5.74 -9.93
C PHE A 213 -26.61 -5.34 -11.41
N GLY A 214 -27.44 -4.33 -11.73
CA GLY A 214 -27.56 -3.73 -13.05
C GLY A 214 -26.24 -3.13 -13.56
N SER A 215 -26.32 -2.24 -14.53
CA SER A 215 -25.19 -1.57 -15.21
C SER A 215 -24.17 -0.82 -14.33
N GLU A 216 -24.33 -0.82 -13.00
CA GLU A 216 -23.45 -0.25 -11.96
C GLU A 216 -22.26 -1.16 -11.62
N ARG A 217 -21.60 -1.71 -12.64
CA ARG A 217 -20.53 -2.70 -12.46
C ARG A 217 -19.24 -2.04 -12.02
N TRP A 218 -18.99 -1.96 -10.71
CA TRP A 218 -17.64 -1.84 -10.11
C TRP A 218 -16.61 -2.52 -11.01
N PRO A 219 -15.45 -1.92 -11.34
CA PRO A 219 -14.70 -2.29 -12.54
C PRO A 219 -14.36 -3.79 -12.53
N LYS A 220 -15.07 -4.53 -13.38
CA LYS A 220 -15.03 -6.00 -13.53
C LYS A 220 -13.64 -6.57 -13.81
N TYR A 221 -12.69 -5.70 -14.19
CA TYR A 221 -11.44 -6.06 -14.82
C TYR A 221 -10.26 -6.16 -13.84
N TYR A 222 -10.35 -5.59 -12.65
CA TYR A 222 -9.22 -5.51 -11.71
C TYR A 222 -9.31 -6.52 -10.56
N GLY A 223 -9.62 -7.78 -10.92
CA GLY A 223 -9.78 -8.90 -10.00
C GLY A 223 -8.69 -9.00 -8.92
N ASN A 224 -9.11 -9.38 -7.71
CA ASN A 224 -8.32 -9.78 -6.54
C ASN A 224 -7.20 -8.85 -6.04
N ALA A 225 -6.89 -7.73 -6.71
CA ALA A 225 -5.84 -6.80 -6.33
C ALA A 225 -6.43 -5.48 -5.80
N LEU A 226 -6.17 -5.20 -4.52
CA LEU A 226 -6.71 -4.03 -3.81
C LEU A 226 -6.20 -2.71 -4.39
N SER A 227 -4.92 -2.64 -4.77
CA SER A 227 -4.26 -1.46 -5.35
C SER A 227 -4.85 -1.10 -6.71
N GLU A 228 -4.99 -2.09 -7.60
CA GLU A 228 -5.60 -1.91 -8.91
C GLU A 228 -7.07 -1.52 -8.83
N SER A 229 -7.82 -2.14 -7.92
CA SER A 229 -9.21 -1.76 -7.65
C SER A 229 -9.31 -0.33 -7.13
N LEU A 230 -8.35 0.11 -6.31
CA LEU A 230 -8.29 1.47 -5.78
C LEU A 230 -8.04 2.47 -6.89
N ALA A 231 -7.00 2.24 -7.71
CA ALA A 231 -6.63 3.09 -8.83
C ALA A 231 -7.78 3.28 -9.81
N ALA A 232 -8.48 2.20 -10.18
CA ALA A 232 -9.63 2.26 -11.07
C ALA A 232 -10.77 3.05 -10.44
N TYR A 233 -11.11 2.78 -9.18
CA TYR A 233 -12.20 3.46 -8.49
C TYR A 233 -11.94 4.96 -8.35
N VAL A 234 -10.71 5.35 -8.02
CA VAL A 234 -10.30 6.75 -7.88
C VAL A 234 -10.34 7.47 -9.24
N ALA A 235 -9.88 6.82 -10.31
CA ALA A 235 -9.96 7.37 -11.66
C ALA A 235 -11.40 7.59 -12.11
N ASP A 236 -12.30 6.64 -11.82
CA ASP A 236 -13.71 6.76 -12.15
C ASP A 236 -14.42 7.84 -11.31
N TYR A 237 -14.06 7.95 -10.03
CA TYR A 237 -14.53 8.99 -9.11
C TYR A 237 -14.15 10.39 -9.62
N GLU A 238 -12.87 10.62 -9.91
CA GLU A 238 -12.36 11.92 -10.38
C GLU A 238 -12.88 12.30 -11.78
N CYS A 239 -13.16 11.30 -12.63
CA CYS A 239 -13.73 11.55 -13.95
C CYS A 239 -15.25 11.76 -13.92
N ALA A 240 -15.92 11.55 -12.76
CA ALA A 240 -17.38 11.65 -12.57
C ALA A 240 -18.20 10.87 -13.62
N LYS A 241 -17.61 9.83 -14.22
CA LYS A 241 -18.14 9.25 -15.47
C LYS A 241 -18.80 7.89 -15.32
N PHE A 242 -18.61 7.19 -14.19
CA PHE A 242 -18.95 5.77 -14.16
C PHE A 242 -19.64 5.25 -12.89
N TYR A 243 -19.54 5.91 -11.72
CA TYR A 243 -20.16 5.41 -10.49
C TYR A 243 -20.74 6.51 -9.59
N PRO A 244 -21.92 6.27 -8.97
CA PRO A 244 -22.35 7.10 -7.85
C PRO A 244 -21.34 6.92 -6.71
N CYS A 245 -20.71 8.01 -6.28
CA CYS A 245 -19.80 7.93 -5.15
C CYS A 245 -20.56 7.44 -3.91
N LYS A 246 -20.02 6.42 -3.26
CA LYS A 246 -20.49 6.05 -1.93
C LYS A 246 -19.99 7.08 -0.92
N LYS A 247 -20.90 7.62 -0.13
CA LYS A 247 -20.57 8.45 1.04
C LYS A 247 -19.48 7.83 1.92
N SER A 248 -19.46 6.50 2.08
CA SER A 248 -18.39 5.82 2.83
C SER A 248 -16.99 6.00 2.23
N PHE A 249 -16.86 6.12 0.91
CA PHE A 249 -15.58 6.45 0.27
C PHE A 249 -15.19 7.89 0.58
N ASP A 250 -16.10 8.85 0.42
CA ASP A 250 -15.88 10.27 0.72
C ASP A 250 -15.46 10.50 2.18
N ASP A 251 -16.08 9.78 3.10
CA ASP A 251 -15.85 9.93 4.53
C ASP A 251 -14.57 9.25 5.03
N THR A 252 -14.02 8.26 4.29
CA THR A 252 -12.95 7.40 4.82
C THR A 252 -11.72 7.19 3.94
N VAL A 253 -11.89 7.09 2.62
CA VAL A 253 -10.79 6.77 1.69
C VAL A 253 -10.34 8.01 0.94
N ALA A 254 -11.29 8.81 0.44
CA ALA A 254 -11.03 10.06 -0.26
C ALA A 254 -10.14 11.04 0.54
N PRO A 255 -10.30 11.22 1.87
CA PRO A 255 -9.44 12.12 2.63
C PRO A 255 -7.98 11.67 2.63
N LEU A 256 -7.71 10.36 2.64
CA LEU A 256 -6.35 9.81 2.63
C LEU A 256 -5.63 10.06 1.30
N LEU A 257 -6.36 10.18 0.19
CA LEU A 257 -5.79 10.38 -1.15
C LEU A 257 -5.82 11.85 -1.59
N PHE A 258 -6.92 12.57 -1.36
CA PHE A 258 -7.13 13.89 -1.92
C PHE A 258 -6.75 15.02 -0.97
N ASN A 259 -6.77 14.76 0.34
CA ASN A 259 -6.39 15.72 1.36
C ASN A 259 -5.67 15.04 2.55
N PRO A 260 -4.54 14.35 2.29
CA PRO A 260 -3.84 13.58 3.33
C PRO A 260 -3.37 14.50 4.45
N GLY A 261 -3.54 14.03 5.69
CA GLY A 261 -3.01 14.68 6.87
C GLY A 261 -1.49 14.66 6.90
N GLN A 262 -0.90 15.47 7.77
CA GLN A 262 0.56 15.51 7.92
C GLN A 262 1.12 14.14 8.35
N SER A 263 0.41 13.43 9.22
CA SER A 263 0.79 12.08 9.66
C SER A 263 0.79 11.06 8.53
N ASP A 264 -0.15 11.16 7.57
CA ASP A 264 -0.24 10.25 6.42
C ASP A 264 0.97 10.42 5.49
N ILE A 265 1.38 11.67 5.26
CA ILE A 265 2.54 12.00 4.45
C ILE A 265 3.84 11.58 5.14
N GLU A 266 3.98 11.87 6.44
CA GLU A 266 5.14 11.44 7.24
C GLU A 266 5.25 9.92 7.23
N TRP A 267 4.13 9.22 7.42
CA TRP A 267 4.08 7.76 7.35
C TRP A 267 4.57 7.24 5.99
N ALA A 268 4.05 7.79 4.88
CA ALA A 268 4.44 7.33 3.54
C ALA A 268 5.94 7.53 3.27
N LEU A 269 6.48 8.68 3.68
CA LEU A 269 7.92 8.97 3.56
C LEU A 269 8.77 8.02 4.41
N LEU A 270 8.32 7.70 5.63
CA LEU A 270 9.01 6.76 6.52
C LEU A 270 9.01 5.35 5.94
N VAL A 271 7.87 4.85 5.47
CA VAL A 271 7.75 3.51 4.87
C VAL A 271 8.62 3.40 3.62
N PHE A 272 8.57 4.40 2.74
CA PHE A 272 9.45 4.43 1.57
C PHE A 272 10.94 4.34 1.96
N ALA A 273 11.39 5.24 2.84
CA ALA A 273 12.78 5.25 3.29
C ALA A 273 13.17 3.96 4.04
N ALA A 274 12.24 3.34 4.76
CA ALA A 274 12.45 2.06 5.43
C ALA A 274 12.64 0.92 4.42
N ARG A 275 11.86 0.89 3.33
CA ARG A 275 12.00 -0.08 2.25
C ARG A 275 13.32 0.07 1.50
N GLU A 276 13.77 1.30 1.23
CA GLU A 276 15.10 1.53 0.65
C GLU A 276 16.22 0.97 1.54
N LYS A 277 16.11 1.19 2.85
CA LYS A 277 17.06 0.64 3.83
C LYS A 277 17.00 -0.88 3.90
N LEU A 278 15.81 -1.46 3.85
CA LEU A 278 15.61 -2.91 3.81
C LEU A 278 16.25 -3.53 2.55
N ALA A 279 16.03 -2.92 1.38
CA ALA A 279 16.63 -3.35 0.12
C ALA A 279 18.17 -3.26 0.13
N ALA A 280 18.71 -2.26 0.82
CA ALA A 280 20.15 -2.11 1.03
C ALA A 280 20.74 -3.02 2.13
N GLY A 281 19.93 -3.85 2.79
CA GLY A 281 20.36 -4.71 3.89
C GLY A 281 20.63 -3.98 5.22
N ALA A 282 20.27 -2.71 5.32
CA ALA A 282 20.41 -1.89 6.53
C ALA A 282 19.21 -2.11 7.46
N PHE A 283 19.12 -3.31 8.06
CA PHE A 283 17.94 -3.78 8.78
C PHE A 283 17.58 -2.94 10.02
N ASP A 284 18.57 -2.50 10.81
CA ASP A 284 18.32 -1.68 12.00
C ASP A 284 17.77 -0.29 11.62
N ASP A 285 18.36 0.33 10.60
CA ASP A 285 17.90 1.61 10.04
C ASP A 285 16.48 1.54 9.47
N ALA A 286 16.14 0.41 8.85
CA ALA A 286 14.81 0.13 8.33
C ALA A 286 13.82 -0.05 9.49
N ARG A 287 14.19 -0.82 10.52
CA ARG A 287 13.34 -1.08 11.68
C ARG A 287 12.96 0.21 12.41
N ILE A 288 13.92 1.10 12.69
CA ILE A 288 13.67 2.39 13.36
C ILE A 288 12.57 3.20 12.62
N LYS A 289 12.59 3.17 11.28
CA LYS A 289 11.61 3.91 10.47
C LYS A 289 10.25 3.24 10.46
N PHE A 290 10.19 1.91 10.37
CA PHE A 290 8.94 1.17 10.48
C PHE A 290 8.32 1.31 11.88
N ASP A 291 9.11 1.26 12.95
CA ASP A 291 8.65 1.49 14.33
C ASP A 291 8.09 2.92 14.49
N ARG A 292 8.72 3.92 13.86
CA ARG A 292 8.17 5.28 13.84
C ARG A 292 6.87 5.34 13.03
N ALA A 293 6.78 4.63 11.91
CA ALA A 293 5.57 4.58 11.09
C ALA A 293 4.40 3.91 11.84
N THR A 294 4.62 2.84 12.59
CA THR A 294 3.58 2.21 13.43
C THR A 294 3.09 3.14 14.55
N GLN A 295 3.97 3.98 15.12
CA GLN A 295 3.55 5.00 16.08
C GLN A 295 2.65 6.08 15.48
N LEU A 296 2.83 6.41 14.18
CA LEU A 296 1.99 7.38 13.49
C LEU A 296 0.62 6.78 13.13
N LEU A 297 0.62 5.59 12.55
CA LEU A 297 -0.58 4.89 12.09
C LEU A 297 -0.54 3.42 12.52
N ALA A 298 -0.97 3.15 13.76
CA ALA A 298 -0.90 1.83 14.39
C ALA A 298 -1.80 0.77 13.74
N ASP A 299 -2.80 1.19 12.97
CA ASP A 299 -3.76 0.30 12.31
C ASP A 299 -3.38 -0.04 10.86
N GLN A 300 -2.20 0.39 10.40
CA GLN A 300 -1.71 0.05 9.06
C GLN A 300 -0.98 -1.30 9.13
N PRO A 301 -1.52 -2.38 8.53
CA PRO A 301 -0.95 -3.70 8.73
C PRO A 301 0.38 -3.88 7.97
N VAL A 302 0.59 -3.16 6.86
CA VAL A 302 1.77 -3.31 6.00
C VAL A 302 3.10 -3.06 6.73
N THR A 303 3.14 -2.19 7.73
CA THR A 303 4.35 -1.92 8.53
C THR A 303 4.76 -3.13 9.36
N TYR A 304 3.80 -3.82 9.99
CA TYR A 304 4.06 -5.03 10.79
C TYR A 304 4.56 -6.20 9.93
N TYR A 305 4.09 -6.31 8.67
CA TYR A 305 4.68 -7.26 7.72
C TYR A 305 6.16 -7.00 7.49
N TYR A 306 6.56 -5.76 7.24
CA TYR A 306 7.97 -5.44 7.02
C TYR A 306 8.81 -5.61 8.29
N LEU A 307 8.27 -5.30 9.47
CA LEU A 307 8.92 -5.60 10.75
C LEU A 307 9.15 -7.11 10.92
N ALA A 308 8.16 -7.94 10.60
CA ALA A 308 8.30 -9.39 10.61
C ALA A 308 9.38 -9.90 9.65
N LEU A 309 9.46 -9.35 8.43
CA LEU A 309 10.51 -9.66 7.47
C LEU A 309 11.90 -9.30 8.01
N ILE A 310 12.04 -8.11 8.62
CA ILE A 310 13.29 -7.65 9.23
C ILE A 310 13.69 -8.60 10.36
N SER A 311 12.78 -8.89 11.29
CA SER A 311 13.03 -9.79 12.43
C SER A 311 13.44 -11.19 11.97
N ALA A 312 12.78 -11.72 10.92
CA ALA A 312 13.11 -13.02 10.36
C ALA A 312 14.53 -13.05 9.76
N LYS A 313 14.92 -11.98 9.04
CA LYS A 313 16.27 -11.81 8.47
C LYS A 313 17.35 -11.60 9.53
N SER A 314 17.04 -10.89 10.60
CA SER A 314 17.96 -10.63 11.73
C SER A 314 18.04 -11.78 12.73
N ALA A 315 17.51 -12.97 12.40
CA ALA A 315 17.54 -14.16 13.26
C ALA A 315 16.87 -13.99 14.65
N ASN A 316 15.97 -13.02 14.82
CA ASN A 316 15.29 -12.77 16.09
C ASN A 316 13.88 -13.37 16.07
N LEU A 317 13.76 -14.64 16.52
CA LEU A 317 12.48 -15.36 16.51
C LEU A 317 11.38 -14.64 17.29
N GLN A 318 11.68 -14.18 18.50
CA GLN A 318 10.67 -13.59 19.38
C GLN A 318 10.04 -12.36 18.72
N ASN A 319 10.87 -11.48 18.14
CA ASN A 319 10.36 -10.33 17.41
C ASN A 319 9.60 -10.76 16.14
N THR A 320 10.06 -11.78 15.42
CA THR A 320 9.31 -12.30 14.25
C THR A 320 7.91 -12.75 14.65
N LEU A 321 7.77 -13.52 15.73
CA LEU A 321 6.47 -14.00 16.18
C LEU A 321 5.56 -12.85 16.61
N THR A 322 6.08 -11.88 17.37
CA THR A 322 5.33 -10.69 17.78
C THR A 322 4.89 -9.85 16.56
N ASP A 323 5.81 -9.56 15.64
CA ASP A 323 5.52 -8.73 14.47
C ASP A 323 4.51 -9.44 13.52
N VAL A 324 4.61 -10.77 13.37
CA VAL A 324 3.62 -11.55 12.60
C VAL A 324 2.27 -11.59 13.30
N GLN A 325 2.24 -11.74 14.62
CA GLN A 325 0.99 -11.73 15.37
C GLN A 325 0.25 -10.41 15.15
N GLU A 326 0.92 -9.27 15.37
CA GLU A 326 0.36 -7.93 15.12
C GLU A 326 -0.13 -7.78 13.67
N PHE A 327 0.68 -8.20 12.68
CA PHE A 327 0.28 -8.21 11.27
C PHE A 327 -1.03 -8.98 11.06
N THR A 328 -1.11 -10.20 11.60
CA THR A 328 -2.29 -11.05 11.44
C THR A 328 -3.50 -10.55 12.20
N GLU A 329 -3.34 -9.96 13.38
CA GLU A 329 -4.44 -9.37 14.17
C GLU A 329 -5.06 -8.20 13.40
N LYS A 330 -4.23 -7.28 12.91
CA LYS A 330 -4.67 -6.12 12.12
C LYS A 330 -5.36 -6.53 10.81
N PHE A 331 -4.96 -7.66 10.19
CA PHE A 331 -5.67 -8.21 9.01
C PHE A 331 -6.94 -8.99 9.37
N THR A 332 -6.95 -9.71 10.51
CA THR A 332 -8.12 -10.50 10.95
C THR A 332 -9.31 -9.59 11.22
N ASP A 333 -9.09 -8.43 11.81
CA ASP A 333 -10.11 -7.42 12.06
C ASP A 333 -10.74 -6.87 10.76
N LEU A 334 -10.09 -7.07 9.62
CA LEU A 334 -10.62 -6.67 8.31
C LEU A 334 -11.58 -7.72 7.74
N ASN A 335 -11.53 -8.95 8.26
CA ASN A 335 -12.37 -10.10 7.87
C ASN A 335 -12.58 -10.16 6.35
N CYS A 336 -11.55 -9.93 5.55
CA CYS A 336 -11.68 -9.66 4.13
C CYS A 336 -11.04 -10.78 3.32
N GLY A 337 -11.60 -11.06 2.14
CA GLY A 337 -11.02 -12.01 1.17
C GLY A 337 -9.68 -11.55 0.58
N THR A 338 -8.95 -10.66 1.27
CA THR A 338 -7.55 -10.31 1.03
C THR A 338 -6.60 -11.40 1.54
N GLU A 339 -7.14 -12.61 1.78
CA GLU A 339 -6.40 -13.85 1.97
C GLU A 339 -5.20 -13.87 1.01
N SER A 340 -5.31 -13.42 -0.24
CA SER A 340 -4.17 -13.35 -1.16
C SER A 340 -2.96 -12.55 -0.63
N PHE A 341 -3.15 -11.33 -0.11
CA PHE A 341 -2.04 -10.50 0.38
C PHE A 341 -1.52 -10.98 1.73
N GLU A 342 -2.41 -11.25 2.69
CA GLU A 342 -2.01 -11.75 4.01
C GLU A 342 -1.29 -13.10 3.88
N ILE A 343 -1.84 -14.03 3.10
CA ILE A 343 -1.22 -15.33 2.83
C ILE A 343 0.11 -15.14 2.09
N ALA A 344 0.20 -14.28 1.06
CA ALA A 344 1.46 -14.06 0.35
C ALA A 344 2.54 -13.48 1.27
N ALA A 345 2.18 -12.51 2.13
CA ALA A 345 3.07 -11.94 3.13
C ALA A 345 3.57 -13.00 4.12
N LEU A 346 2.67 -13.82 4.66
CA LEU A 346 3.02 -14.91 5.59
C LEU A 346 3.86 -15.99 4.92
N LYS A 347 3.54 -16.35 3.67
CA LYS A 347 4.34 -17.27 2.84
C LYS A 347 5.78 -16.77 2.70
N ASN A 348 5.97 -15.46 2.51
CA ASN A 348 7.31 -14.86 2.42
C ASN A 348 8.09 -14.99 3.73
N VAL A 349 7.47 -14.71 4.87
CA VAL A 349 8.12 -14.86 6.20
C VAL A 349 8.50 -16.32 6.44
N VAL A 350 7.59 -17.26 6.20
CA VAL A 350 7.85 -18.70 6.34
C VAL A 350 8.99 -19.15 5.42
N ASN A 351 8.98 -18.74 4.15
CA ASN A 351 10.04 -19.07 3.19
C ASN A 351 11.42 -18.53 3.63
N LEU A 352 11.47 -17.34 4.24
CA LEU A 352 12.71 -16.80 4.79
C LEU A 352 13.26 -17.66 5.92
N LEU A 353 12.40 -18.10 6.86
CA LEU A 353 12.80 -19.00 7.95
C LEU A 353 13.30 -20.35 7.41
N ILE A 354 12.56 -20.95 6.48
CA ILE A 354 12.93 -22.20 5.81
C ILE A 354 14.26 -22.07 5.04
N GLY A 355 14.43 -20.98 4.28
CA GLY A 355 15.65 -20.70 3.53
C GLY A 355 16.88 -20.53 4.43
N ALA A 356 16.68 -19.97 5.63
CA ALA A 356 17.68 -19.88 6.68
C ALA A 356 17.88 -21.19 7.46
N LYS A 357 17.22 -22.29 7.06
CA LYS A 357 17.21 -23.60 7.74
C LYS A 357 16.69 -23.56 9.19
N ARG A 358 15.91 -22.53 9.53
CA ARG A 358 15.26 -22.38 10.84
C ARG A 358 13.91 -23.12 10.82
N TYR A 359 13.96 -24.45 10.68
CA TYR A 359 12.76 -25.26 10.48
C TYR A 359 11.84 -25.31 11.69
N GLU A 360 12.39 -25.32 12.91
CA GLU A 360 11.63 -25.25 14.17
C GLU A 360 10.85 -23.93 14.26
N ASP A 361 11.52 -22.82 13.97
CA ASP A 361 10.93 -21.49 13.97
C ASP A 361 9.82 -21.35 12.91
N ALA A 362 10.06 -21.91 11.72
CA ALA A 362 9.04 -21.96 10.68
C ALA A 362 7.83 -22.80 11.13
N LEU A 363 8.02 -23.91 11.85
CA LEU A 363 6.93 -24.73 12.38
C LEU A 363 6.10 -23.97 13.41
N ILE A 364 6.72 -23.25 14.34
CA ILE A 364 6.02 -22.41 15.33
C ILE A 364 5.07 -21.44 14.63
N LEU A 365 5.53 -20.84 13.53
CA LEU A 365 4.69 -19.96 12.72
C LEU A 365 3.63 -20.71 11.91
N LEU A 366 3.95 -21.88 11.36
CA LEU A 366 3.05 -22.62 10.47
C LEU A 366 1.85 -23.27 11.18
N GLU A 367 1.99 -23.73 12.43
CA GLU A 367 0.89 -24.39 13.16
C GLU A 367 -0.38 -23.52 13.27
N PRO A 368 -0.33 -22.27 13.77
CA PRO A 368 -1.52 -21.42 13.81
C PRO A 368 -2.04 -21.05 12.41
N LEU A 369 -1.16 -20.95 11.41
CA LEU A 369 -1.55 -20.61 10.04
C LEU A 369 -2.32 -21.72 9.32
N VAL A 370 -1.99 -22.99 9.57
CA VAL A 370 -2.77 -24.13 9.04
C VAL A 370 -4.19 -24.14 9.61
N VAL A 371 -4.35 -23.76 10.88
CA VAL A 371 -5.67 -23.66 11.52
C VAL A 371 -6.45 -22.46 10.99
N LYS A 372 -5.80 -21.30 10.84
CA LYS A 372 -6.42 -20.07 10.34
C LYS A 372 -6.82 -20.17 8.86
N PHE A 373 -5.98 -20.81 8.03
CA PHE A 373 -6.17 -20.92 6.58
C PHE A 373 -6.27 -22.38 6.13
N PRO A 374 -7.31 -23.12 6.55
CA PRO A 374 -7.40 -24.57 6.27
C PRO A 374 -7.59 -24.89 4.78
N LYS A 375 -7.96 -23.90 3.96
CA LYS A 375 -8.12 -24.02 2.51
C LYS A 375 -6.86 -23.69 1.71
N GLU A 376 -5.78 -23.27 2.36
CA GLU A 376 -4.50 -22.96 1.72
C GLU A 376 -3.53 -24.14 1.92
N PRO A 377 -3.44 -25.09 0.96
CA PRO A 377 -2.66 -26.32 1.12
C PRO A 377 -1.18 -26.05 1.31
N TRP A 378 -0.67 -24.92 0.82
CA TRP A 378 0.74 -24.55 0.93
C TRP A 378 1.24 -24.54 2.37
N PHE A 379 0.44 -24.09 3.34
CA PHE A 379 0.87 -24.08 4.75
C PHE A 379 1.02 -25.50 5.30
N SER A 380 0.08 -26.42 4.97
CA SER A 380 0.15 -27.82 5.39
C SER A 380 1.34 -28.54 4.74
N ASP A 381 1.60 -28.28 3.45
CA ASP A 381 2.72 -28.86 2.72
C ASP A 381 4.06 -28.40 3.29
N ARG A 382 4.20 -27.09 3.59
CA ARG A 382 5.41 -26.55 4.20
C ARG A 382 5.63 -27.03 5.62
N ARG A 383 4.57 -27.19 6.40
CA ARG A 383 4.65 -27.83 7.73
C ARG A 383 5.18 -29.26 7.62
N THR A 384 4.66 -30.03 6.66
CA THR A 384 5.12 -31.41 6.41
C THR A 384 6.59 -31.43 6.00
N PHE A 385 7.00 -30.52 5.11
CA PHE A 385 8.39 -30.35 4.71
C PHE A 385 9.31 -30.08 5.91
N CYS A 386 8.99 -29.12 6.78
CA CYS A 386 9.82 -28.80 7.94
C CYS A 386 9.96 -30.01 8.89
N ASN A 387 8.87 -30.74 9.14
CA ASN A 387 8.89 -31.97 9.95
C ASN A 387 9.80 -33.07 9.36
N LEU A 388 9.94 -33.14 8.03
CA LEU A 388 10.86 -34.07 7.39
C LEU A 388 12.32 -33.63 7.51
N GLN A 389 12.61 -32.33 7.53
CA GLN A 389 13.98 -31.82 7.67
C GLN A 389 14.54 -31.94 9.09
N LEU A 390 13.68 -32.12 10.10
CA LEU A 390 14.07 -32.30 11.50
C LEU A 390 14.27 -33.76 11.92
N LYS A 391 14.00 -34.71 11.01
CA LYS A 391 14.28 -36.14 11.19
C LYS A 391 15.61 -36.48 10.56
#